data_AF-A0A931CIT2-F1
#
_entry.id   AF-A0A931CIT2-F1
#
_cell.length_a   1.000
_cell.length_b   1.000
_cell.length_c   1.000
_cell.angle_alpha   90.00
_cell.angle_beta   90.00
_cell.angle_gamma   90.00
#
_symmetry.space_group_name_H-M   'P 1'
#
loop_
_entity.id
_entity.type
_entity.pdbx_description
1 polymer ?
#
loop_
_entity_poly.entity_id
_entity_poly.type
_entity_poly.pdbx_seq_one_letter_code
_entity_poly.pdbx_strand_id
1 'polypeptide(L)'
;MNAAHPSSKGIVVTLYYIAIYHNADSRLLPYEPNHTLTKVITHRRHLPAGTRPEQIADWAIHVFNADLDDLPASRGKTNAGELDVLLACIYRLLRRRSLSVGDVIAVTTDENTTWLACDPTDWRHIAIPEHRTGTALTAATIYEHLRHGDDE
;
A
#
# COMPACT_ATOMS: atom_id res chain seq x y z
N MET A 1 27.56 36.92 -23.66
CA MET A 1 26.13 36.81 -23.32
C MET A 1 25.91 35.44 -22.71
N ASN A 2 25.73 35.38 -21.39
CA ASN A 2 25.50 34.15 -20.65
C ASN A 2 24.04 33.71 -20.82
N ALA A 3 23.80 32.59 -21.48
CA ALA A 3 22.52 31.90 -21.43
C ALA A 3 22.51 31.03 -20.17
N ALA A 4 21.75 31.45 -19.16
CA ALA A 4 21.52 30.69 -17.96
C ALA A 4 20.86 29.34 -18.32
N HIS A 5 21.53 28.24 -17.97
CA HIS A 5 20.91 26.93 -17.89
C HIS A 5 19.82 26.96 -16.80
N PRO A 6 18.58 26.51 -17.07
CA PRO A 6 17.62 26.30 -15.99
C PRO A 6 18.15 25.18 -15.10
N SER A 7 18.51 25.56 -13.87
CA SER A 7 18.82 24.64 -12.79
C SER A 7 17.62 23.70 -12.60
N SER A 8 17.80 22.43 -12.92
CA SER A 8 16.90 21.35 -12.54
C SER A 8 16.81 21.39 -11.01
N LYS A 9 15.73 21.95 -10.47
CA LYS A 9 15.37 21.75 -9.07
C LYS A 9 15.25 20.25 -8.87
N GLY A 10 16.24 19.65 -8.21
CA GLY A 10 16.20 18.23 -7.88
C GLY A 10 14.90 17.95 -7.13
N ILE A 11 14.13 16.98 -7.61
CA ILE A 11 12.96 16.50 -6.88
C ILE A 11 13.50 15.87 -5.60
N VAL A 12 13.23 16.50 -4.46
CA VAL A 12 13.53 15.91 -3.16
C VAL A 12 12.63 14.69 -3.00
N VAL A 13 13.22 13.55 -2.66
CA VAL A 13 12.49 12.29 -2.44
C VAL A 13 12.55 11.90 -0.97
N THR A 14 11.47 11.34 -0.48
CA THR A 14 11.33 10.82 0.90
C THR A 14 10.97 9.35 0.84
N LEU A 15 11.50 8.57 1.78
CA LEU A 15 11.14 7.17 1.94
C LEU A 15 9.84 7.06 2.74
N TYR A 16 8.85 6.39 2.19
CA TYR A 16 7.59 6.08 2.85
C TYR A 16 7.53 4.59 3.17
N TYR A 17 7.16 4.25 4.40
CA TYR A 17 6.79 2.90 4.80
C TYR A 17 5.27 2.80 4.86
N ILE A 18 4.73 1.85 4.11
CA ILE A 18 3.30 1.69 3.88
C ILE A 18 2.90 0.32 4.44
N ALA A 19 1.95 0.28 5.35
CA ALA A 19 1.39 -0.96 5.89
C ALA A 19 -0.12 -1.01 5.62
N ILE A 20 -0.57 -2.13 5.08
CA ILE A 20 -1.97 -2.36 4.72
C ILE A 20 -2.57 -3.35 5.70
N TYR A 21 -3.76 -3.03 6.18
CA TYR A 21 -4.51 -3.82 7.14
C TYR A 21 -5.90 -4.13 6.60
N HIS A 22 -6.27 -5.40 6.64
CA HIS A 22 -7.65 -5.79 6.45
C HIS A 22 -8.40 -5.70 7.76
N ASN A 23 -9.60 -5.12 7.73
CA ASN A 23 -10.54 -5.29 8.81
C ASN A 23 -11.02 -6.76 8.82
N ALA A 24 -10.82 -7.40 9.98
CA ALA A 24 -11.17 -8.78 10.22
C ALA A 24 -12.64 -8.93 10.65
N ASP A 25 -13.21 -7.87 11.25
CA ASP A 25 -14.57 -7.89 11.79
C ASP A 25 -15.61 -7.49 10.73
N SER A 26 -15.24 -6.66 9.76
CA SER A 26 -16.13 -6.29 8.65
C SER A 26 -15.37 -6.03 7.35
N ARG A 27 -16.00 -6.38 6.22
CA ARG A 27 -15.50 -6.15 4.86
C ARG A 27 -16.25 -5.05 4.11
N LEU A 28 -17.38 -4.61 4.63
CA LEU A 28 -18.33 -3.74 3.92
C LEU A 28 -18.74 -2.52 4.73
N LEU A 29 -18.42 -2.50 6.03
CA LEU A 29 -18.74 -1.39 6.92
C LEU A 29 -17.50 -0.55 7.18
N PRO A 30 -17.66 0.77 7.40
CA PRO A 30 -16.58 1.63 7.83
C PRO A 30 -15.82 1.07 9.04
N TYR A 31 -14.56 1.45 9.15
CA TYR A 31 -13.74 1.09 10.31
C TYR A 31 -14.27 1.76 11.59
N GLU A 32 -14.30 1.01 12.68
CA GLU A 32 -14.59 1.48 14.03
C GLU A 32 -13.40 1.17 14.95
N PRO A 33 -13.12 1.99 15.99
CA PRO A 33 -11.92 1.83 16.82
C PRO A 33 -11.75 0.49 17.53
N ASN A 34 -12.84 -0.22 17.79
CA ASN A 34 -12.85 -1.55 18.40
C ASN A 34 -12.62 -2.69 17.40
N HIS A 35 -12.58 -2.40 16.10
CA HIS A 35 -12.36 -3.43 15.08
C HIS A 35 -10.92 -3.95 15.11
N THR A 36 -10.80 -5.25 14.89
CA THR A 36 -9.55 -5.96 14.74
C THR A 36 -9.02 -5.80 13.32
N LEU A 37 -7.79 -5.32 13.21
CA LEU A 37 -7.09 -5.12 11.96
C LEU A 37 -5.98 -6.15 11.78
N THR A 38 -6.02 -6.92 10.70
CA THR A 38 -4.95 -7.85 10.33
C THR A 38 -4.02 -7.21 9.31
N LYS A 39 -2.76 -6.99 9.67
CA LYS A 39 -1.74 -6.51 8.74
C LYS A 39 -1.48 -7.57 7.67
N VAL A 40 -1.58 -7.20 6.40
CA VAL A 40 -1.48 -8.15 5.28
C VAL A 40 -0.28 -7.94 4.39
N ILE A 41 0.21 -6.70 4.26
CA ILE A 41 1.43 -6.40 3.51
C ILE A 41 2.07 -5.11 3.97
N THR A 42 3.38 -5.01 3.76
CA THR A 42 4.17 -3.82 4.02
C THR A 42 5.07 -3.53 2.83
N HIS A 43 5.18 -2.27 2.44
CA HIS A 43 5.98 -1.85 1.30
C HIS A 43 6.75 -0.56 1.61
N ARG A 44 7.95 -0.42 1.04
CA ARG A 44 8.77 0.79 1.14
C ARG A 44 8.93 1.41 -0.22
N ARG A 45 8.68 2.72 -0.34
CA ARG A 45 8.76 3.43 -1.61
C ARG A 45 9.36 4.82 -1.45
N HIS A 46 10.22 5.21 -2.39
CA HIS A 46 10.67 6.59 -2.52
C HIS A 46 9.67 7.37 -3.37
N LEU A 47 9.14 8.47 -2.83
CA LEU A 47 8.19 9.35 -3.49
C LEU A 47 8.63 10.81 -3.35
N PRO A 48 8.15 11.74 -4.19
CA PRO A 48 8.41 13.16 -4.00
C PRO A 48 8.07 13.61 -2.58
N ALA A 49 8.94 14.42 -1.99
CA ALA A 49 8.70 15.03 -0.68
C ALA A 49 7.39 15.83 -0.71
N GLY A 50 6.58 15.69 0.34
CA GLY A 50 5.26 16.30 0.42
C GLY A 50 4.13 15.51 -0.27
N THR A 51 4.41 14.29 -0.76
CA THR A 51 3.33 13.38 -1.16
C THR A 51 2.42 13.14 0.04
N ARG A 52 1.12 13.42 -0.14
CA ARG A 52 0.14 13.30 0.94
C ARG A 52 -0.19 11.83 1.21
N PRO A 53 -0.42 11.43 2.47
CA PRO A 53 -0.81 10.05 2.82
C PRO A 53 -2.01 9.52 2.02
N GLU A 54 -2.99 10.37 1.69
CA GLU A 54 -4.18 10.02 0.92
C GLU A 54 -3.83 9.65 -0.52
N GLN A 55 -2.85 10.34 -1.13
CA GLN A 55 -2.38 9.99 -2.48
C GLN A 55 -1.70 8.61 -2.50
N ILE A 56 -1.03 8.26 -1.41
CA ILE A 56 -0.41 6.94 -1.23
C ILE A 56 -1.51 5.89 -1.00
N ALA A 57 -2.56 6.23 -0.26
CA ALA A 57 -3.68 5.35 -0.04
C ALA A 57 -4.48 5.09 -1.33
N ASP A 58 -4.72 6.12 -2.16
CA ASP A 58 -5.30 5.99 -3.50
C ASP A 58 -4.48 5.07 -4.40
N TRP A 59 -3.15 5.26 -4.41
CA TRP A 59 -2.25 4.35 -5.11
C TRP A 59 -2.38 2.91 -4.63
N ALA A 60 -2.45 2.69 -3.31
CA ALA A 60 -2.57 1.35 -2.75
C ALA A 60 -3.89 0.67 -3.15
N ILE A 61 -5.02 1.39 -3.11
CA ILE A 61 -6.30 0.85 -3.65
C ILE A 61 -6.14 0.47 -5.11
N HIS A 62 -5.54 1.34 -5.93
CA HIS A 62 -5.39 1.05 -7.35
C HIS A 62 -4.56 -0.22 -7.59
N VAL A 63 -3.42 -0.37 -6.90
CA VAL A 63 -2.52 -1.52 -7.07
C VAL A 63 -3.12 -2.81 -6.52
N PHE A 64 -3.65 -2.79 -5.29
CA PHE A 64 -4.12 -4.01 -4.62
C PHE A 64 -5.50 -4.47 -5.08
N ASN A 65 -6.25 -3.62 -5.77
CA ASN A 65 -7.53 -3.98 -6.39
C ASN A 65 -7.43 -4.19 -7.90
N ALA A 66 -6.28 -3.92 -8.51
CA ALA A 66 -6.09 -4.12 -9.94
C ALA A 66 -6.44 -5.55 -10.38
N ASP A 67 -7.03 -5.64 -11.57
CA ASP A 67 -7.05 -6.87 -12.33
C ASP A 67 -5.64 -7.12 -12.88
N LEU A 68 -5.12 -8.34 -12.70
CA LEU A 68 -3.78 -8.68 -13.17
C LEU A 68 -3.68 -8.64 -14.69
N ASP A 69 -4.81 -8.82 -15.40
CA ASP A 69 -4.84 -8.75 -16.86
C ASP A 69 -4.74 -7.31 -17.40
N ASP A 70 -5.08 -6.31 -16.58
CA ASP A 70 -5.02 -4.89 -16.93
C ASP A 70 -3.67 -4.24 -16.58
N LEU A 71 -2.91 -4.84 -15.67
CA LEU A 71 -1.61 -4.34 -15.22
C LEU A 71 -0.50 -4.33 -16.28
N PRO A 72 -0.44 -5.22 -17.29
CA PRO A 72 0.50 -5.11 -18.39
C PRO A 72 0.39 -3.79 -19.16
N ALA A 73 -0.81 -3.20 -19.24
CA ALA A 73 -1.02 -1.90 -19.90
C ALA A 73 -0.51 -0.70 -19.08
N SER A 74 -0.17 -0.90 -17.81
CA SER A 74 0.47 0.10 -16.96
C SER A 74 2.00 -0.07 -16.87
N ARG A 75 2.56 -1.20 -17.36
CA ARG A 75 4.01 -1.39 -17.50
C ARG A 75 4.60 -0.28 -18.37
N GLY A 76 5.63 0.39 -17.85
CA GLY A 76 6.38 1.42 -18.58
C GLY A 76 5.82 2.84 -18.54
N LYS A 77 4.65 3.10 -17.91
CA LYS A 77 4.14 4.47 -17.75
C LYS A 77 4.93 5.30 -16.72
N THR A 78 5.61 4.64 -15.77
CA THR A 78 6.56 5.25 -14.84
C THR A 78 7.63 4.23 -14.43
N ASN A 79 8.79 4.67 -13.91
CA ASN A 79 9.81 3.78 -13.32
C ASN A 79 9.27 2.93 -12.15
N ALA A 80 8.14 3.30 -11.55
CA ALA A 80 7.51 2.54 -10.48
C ALA A 80 6.48 1.51 -11.00
N GLY A 81 6.09 1.58 -12.28
CA GLY A 81 5.05 0.70 -12.83
C GLY A 81 5.38 -0.79 -12.71
N GLU A 82 6.64 -1.18 -12.92
CA GLU A 82 7.04 -2.60 -12.79
C GLU A 82 6.97 -3.10 -11.34
N LEU A 83 7.36 -2.26 -10.37
CA LEU A 83 7.26 -2.60 -8.94
C LEU A 83 5.80 -2.72 -8.49
N ASP A 84 4.92 -1.86 -9.01
CA ASP A 84 3.49 -1.90 -8.73
C ASP A 84 2.86 -3.21 -9.26
N VAL A 85 3.24 -3.65 -10.47
CA VAL A 85 2.80 -4.96 -11.02
C VAL A 85 3.29 -6.11 -10.13
N LEU A 86 4.57 -6.14 -9.77
CA LEU A 86 5.11 -7.19 -8.89
C LEU A 86 4.41 -7.22 -7.53
N LEU A 87 4.12 -6.05 -6.96
CA LEU A 87 3.44 -5.93 -5.68
C LEU A 87 2.01 -6.46 -5.76
N ALA A 88 1.27 -6.14 -6.82
CA ALA A 88 -0.06 -6.70 -7.07
C ALA A 88 -0.01 -8.22 -7.27
N CYS A 89 0.95 -8.73 -8.05
CA CYS A 89 1.14 -10.16 -8.24
C CYS A 89 1.42 -10.89 -6.92
N ILE A 90 2.33 -10.37 -6.08
CA ILE A 90 2.62 -10.94 -4.76
C ILE A 90 1.35 -10.95 -3.90
N TYR A 91 0.59 -9.87 -3.91
CA TYR A 91 -0.63 -9.74 -3.12
C TYR A 91 -1.68 -10.80 -3.51
N ARG A 92 -1.86 -11.04 -4.82
CA ARG A 92 -2.75 -12.07 -5.36
C ARG A 92 -2.23 -13.48 -5.11
N LEU A 93 -0.93 -13.71 -5.28
CA LEU A 93 -0.27 -14.98 -5.01
C LEU A 93 -0.51 -15.41 -3.56
N LEU A 94 -0.46 -14.47 -2.62
CA LEU A 94 -0.76 -14.71 -1.20
C LEU A 94 -2.26 -14.85 -0.89
N ARG A 95 -3.10 -14.98 -1.93
CA ARG A 95 -4.56 -15.11 -1.86
C ARG A 95 -5.20 -14.02 -0.99
N ARG A 96 -4.66 -12.80 -1.01
CA ARG A 96 -5.24 -11.66 -0.28
C ARG A 96 -6.46 -11.15 -1.03
N ARG A 97 -7.48 -10.74 -0.27
CA ARG A 97 -8.69 -10.14 -0.84
C ARG A 97 -8.38 -8.71 -1.28
N SER A 98 -9.15 -8.18 -2.22
CA SER A 98 -9.13 -6.76 -2.55
C SER A 98 -9.37 -5.91 -1.30
N LEU A 99 -8.80 -4.71 -1.30
CA LEU A 99 -9.11 -3.67 -0.34
C LEU A 99 -10.56 -3.22 -0.48
N SER A 100 -11.19 -2.98 0.66
CA SER A 100 -12.59 -2.62 0.76
C SER A 100 -12.83 -1.59 1.86
N VAL A 101 -14.07 -1.09 1.92
CA VAL A 101 -14.52 -0.23 3.02
C VAL A 101 -14.20 -0.90 4.36
N GLY A 102 -13.65 -0.11 5.28
CA GLY A 102 -13.22 -0.56 6.60
C GLY A 102 -11.77 -1.02 6.67
N ASP A 103 -11.09 -1.26 5.55
CA ASP A 103 -9.65 -1.53 5.56
C ASP A 103 -8.85 -0.27 5.92
N VAL A 104 -7.64 -0.47 6.43
CA VAL A 104 -6.83 0.61 6.99
C VAL A 104 -5.43 0.60 6.38
N ILE A 105 -4.91 1.79 6.13
CA ILE A 105 -3.55 2.02 5.63
C ILE A 105 -2.81 2.87 6.65
N ALA A 106 -1.61 2.43 7.03
CA ALA A 106 -0.67 3.24 7.78
C ALA A 106 0.44 3.71 6.84
N VAL A 107 0.67 5.02 6.80
CA VAL A 107 1.74 5.65 6.03
C VAL A 107 2.70 6.30 7.02
N THR A 108 3.91 5.78 7.09
CA THR A 108 4.97 6.26 7.97
C THR A 108 6.05 6.97 7.15
N THR A 109 6.37 8.19 7.55
CA THR A 109 7.61 8.88 7.18
C THR A 109 8.53 8.95 8.41
N ASP A 110 9.75 9.47 8.27
CA ASP A 110 10.72 9.55 9.36
C ASP A 110 10.20 10.27 10.62
N GLU A 111 9.19 11.13 10.47
CA GLU A 111 8.68 11.98 11.55
C GLU A 111 7.39 11.45 12.17
N ASN A 112 6.50 10.83 11.39
CA ASN A 112 5.14 10.53 11.83
C ASN A 112 4.52 9.34 11.07
N THR A 113 3.53 8.69 11.72
CA THR A 113 2.65 7.73 11.04
C THR A 113 1.23 8.26 10.97
N THR A 114 0.71 8.38 9.75
CA THR A 114 -0.68 8.71 9.48
C THR A 114 -1.46 7.41 9.26
N TRP A 115 -2.62 7.29 9.91
CA TRP A 115 -3.52 6.16 9.76
C TRP A 115 -4.79 6.60 9.03
N LEU A 116 -5.13 5.88 7.98
CA LEU A 116 -6.25 6.18 7.09
C LEU A 116 -7.17 4.96 7.00
N ALA A 117 -8.44 5.13 7.31
CA ALA A 117 -9.48 4.15 7.01
C ALA A 117 -10.05 4.41 5.61
N CYS A 118 -10.25 3.34 4.86
CA CYS A 118 -10.99 3.36 3.61
C CYS A 118 -12.48 3.55 3.93
N ASP A 119 -13.01 4.73 3.63
CA ASP A 119 -14.44 4.99 3.63
C ASP A 119 -14.98 4.96 2.18
N PRO A 120 -16.31 4.93 1.95
CA PRO A 120 -16.87 4.71 0.62
C PRO A 120 -16.47 5.73 -0.46
N THR A 121 -16.10 6.95 -0.06
CA THR A 121 -15.83 8.06 -0.98
C THR A 121 -14.47 8.71 -0.79
N ASP A 122 -13.77 8.44 0.32
CA ASP A 122 -12.51 9.11 0.66
C ASP A 122 -11.75 8.33 1.76
N TRP A 123 -10.59 8.84 2.12
CA TRP A 123 -9.76 8.39 3.24
C TRP A 123 -10.05 9.18 4.49
N ARG A 124 -10.51 8.50 5.54
CA ARG A 124 -10.71 9.12 6.85
C ARG A 124 -9.47 8.95 7.71
N HIS A 125 -8.95 10.06 8.23
CA HIS A 125 -7.91 10.03 9.27
C HIS A 125 -8.45 9.42 10.55
N ILE A 126 -7.72 8.46 11.09
CA ILE A 126 -8.06 7.78 12.34
C ILE A 126 -6.91 7.85 13.33
N ALA A 127 -7.22 7.66 14.61
CA ALA A 127 -6.20 7.40 15.62
C ALA A 127 -5.50 6.06 15.35
N ILE A 128 -4.35 5.86 16.00
CA ILE A 128 -3.62 4.59 15.93
C ILE A 128 -4.55 3.46 16.42
N PRO A 129 -4.82 2.43 15.60
CA PRO A 129 -5.66 1.30 16.01
C PRO A 129 -5.04 0.52 17.16
N GLU A 130 -5.84 0.22 18.19
CA GLU A 130 -5.40 -0.53 19.37
C GLU A 130 -5.33 -2.04 19.09
N HIS A 131 -6.28 -2.57 18.33
CA HIS A 131 -6.43 -4.00 18.04
C HIS A 131 -5.83 -4.37 16.69
N ARG A 132 -4.53 -4.65 16.67
CA ARG A 132 -3.81 -5.04 15.45
C ARG A 132 -3.20 -6.43 15.59
N THR A 133 -3.43 -7.27 14.59
CA THR A 133 -2.89 -8.62 14.48
C THR A 133 -2.08 -8.78 13.19
N GLY A 134 -1.40 -9.92 13.05
CA GLY A 134 -0.62 -10.25 11.86
C GLY A 134 0.82 -9.74 11.91
N THR A 135 1.70 -10.50 11.27
CA THR A 135 3.11 -10.15 11.08
C THR A 135 3.30 -9.46 9.73
N ALA A 136 4.32 -8.60 9.62
CA ALA A 136 4.69 -8.05 8.33
C ALA A 136 5.05 -9.19 7.37
N LEU A 137 4.71 -9.03 6.09
CA LEU A 137 5.06 -10.01 5.09
C LEU A 137 6.59 -10.02 4.93
N THR A 138 7.23 -11.15 5.21
CA THR A 138 8.68 -11.32 5.01
C THR A 138 8.93 -12.21 3.79
N ALA A 139 10.13 -12.15 3.21
CA ALA A 139 10.53 -13.07 2.15
C ALA A 139 10.36 -14.54 2.57
N ALA A 140 10.63 -14.87 3.84
CA ALA A 140 10.41 -16.21 4.39
C ALA A 140 8.95 -16.65 4.30
N THR A 141 8.00 -15.76 4.63
CA THR A 141 6.56 -16.03 4.51
C THR A 141 6.12 -16.31 3.07
N ILE A 142 6.77 -15.67 2.08
CA ILE A 142 6.51 -15.94 0.66
C ILE A 142 7.05 -17.32 0.28
N TYR A 143 8.27 -17.67 0.69
CA TYR A 143 8.86 -18.98 0.39
C TYR A 143 8.09 -20.13 1.05
N GLU A 144 7.60 -19.95 2.28
CA GLU A 144 6.73 -20.92 2.94
C GLU A 144 5.42 -21.11 2.17
N HIS A 145 4.80 -20.02 1.70
CA HIS A 145 3.57 -20.10 0.92
C HIS A 145 3.78 -20.83 -0.42
N LEU A 146 4.90 -20.58 -1.09
CA LEU A 146 5.25 -21.28 -2.33
C LEU A 146 5.53 -22.77 -2.10
N ARG A 147 6.23 -23.12 -1.01
CA ARG A 147 6.51 -24.53 -0.66
C ARG A 147 5.27 -25.35 -0.32
N HIS A 148 4.17 -24.71 0.09
CA HIS A 148 2.91 -25.40 0.41
C HIS A 148 1.90 -25.37 -0.74
N GLY A 149 2.22 -24.68 -1.85
CA GLY A 149 1.39 -24.66 -3.05
C GLY A 149 1.64 -25.81 -4.03
N ASP A 150 2.67 -26.63 -3.82
CA ASP A 150 3.02 -27.78 -4.66
C ASP A 150 2.32 -29.10 -4.24
N ASP A 151 1.52 -29.07 -3.17
CA ASP A 151 0.84 -30.26 -2.58
C ASP A 151 -0.69 -30.31 -2.84
N GLU A 152 -1.21 -29.59 -3.85
CA GLU A 152 -2.63 -29.65 -4.26
C GLU A 152 -2.81 -30.10 -5.73
#